data_AF-A0A519UWS0-F1
#
_entry.id   AF-A0A519UWS0-F1
#
_cell.length_a   1.000
_cell.length_b   1.000
_cell.length_c   1.000
_cell.angle_alpha   90.00
_cell.angle_beta   90.00
_cell.angle_gamma   90.00
#
_symmetry.space_group_name_H-M   'P 1'
#
loop_
_entity.id
_entity.type
_entity.pdbx_description
1 polymer ?
#
loop_
_entity_poly.entity_id
_entity_poly.type
_entity_poly.pdbx_seq_one_letter_code
_entity_poly.pdbx_strand_id
1 'polypeptide(L)'
;MKLRKEIEPDFDIAEKRYPEVLKLILAYTDFCDKNGDEDFIEYKKLEKSLHEMTGKDMSQFNLWEWWEEEGAEILAFRIALPDAQKISNITRDELAEIVRRLKQFVEIEESDKSFKAEFQYHIDVYYY
;
A
#
# COMPACT_ATOMS: atom_id res chain seq x y z
N MET A 1 -4.83 -20.22 -11.29
CA MET A 1 -5.94 -20.58 -10.36
C MET A 1 -6.50 -19.29 -9.77
N LYS A 2 -7.76 -19.25 -9.33
CA LYS A 2 -8.28 -18.11 -8.55
C LYS A 2 -8.13 -18.42 -7.06
N LEU A 3 -7.49 -17.53 -6.30
CA LEU A 3 -7.36 -17.69 -4.84
C LEU A 3 -8.70 -17.39 -4.17
N ARG A 4 -8.89 -17.92 -2.96
CA ARG A 4 -10.04 -17.53 -2.14
C ARG A 4 -9.94 -16.05 -1.78
N LYS A 5 -11.08 -15.39 -1.61
CA LYS A 5 -11.16 -13.95 -1.33
C LYS A 5 -10.31 -13.52 -0.12
N GLU A 6 -10.18 -14.39 0.88
CA GLU A 6 -9.42 -14.16 2.11
C GLU A 6 -7.90 -14.00 1.86
N ILE A 7 -7.40 -14.56 0.75
CA ILE A 7 -5.98 -14.56 0.34
C ILE A 7 -5.72 -13.47 -0.71
N GLU A 8 -6.75 -13.00 -1.39
CA GLU A 8 -6.62 -11.98 -2.43
C GLU A 8 -6.45 -10.58 -1.80
N PRO A 9 -5.59 -9.72 -2.36
CA PRO A 9 -5.48 -8.34 -1.92
C PRO A 9 -6.81 -7.61 -2.12
N ASP A 10 -7.25 -6.86 -1.10
CA ASP A 10 -8.52 -6.12 -1.14
C ASP A 10 -8.32 -4.76 -1.82
N PHE A 11 -8.29 -4.79 -3.16
CA PHE A 11 -8.18 -3.59 -3.98
C PHE A 11 -9.38 -2.64 -3.84
N ASP A 12 -10.58 -3.15 -3.52
CA ASP A 12 -11.78 -2.32 -3.36
C ASP A 12 -11.64 -1.38 -2.15
N ILE A 13 -11.03 -1.86 -1.06
CA ILE A 13 -10.73 -1.02 0.11
C ILE A 13 -9.55 -0.10 -0.18
N ALA A 14 -8.50 -0.61 -0.84
CA ALA A 14 -7.32 0.18 -1.19
C ALA A 14 -7.70 1.39 -2.07
N GLU A 15 -8.48 1.18 -3.14
CA GLU A 15 -8.92 2.22 -4.07
C GLU A 15 -9.74 3.32 -3.37
N LYS A 16 -10.54 2.96 -2.35
CA LYS A 16 -11.32 3.93 -1.56
C LYS A 16 -10.46 4.77 -0.63
N ARG A 17 -9.42 4.18 -0.04
CA ARG A 17 -8.52 4.85 0.93
C ARG A 17 -7.44 5.69 0.23
N TYR A 18 -6.96 5.20 -0.91
CA TYR A 18 -5.79 5.71 -1.61
C TYR A 18 -5.81 7.23 -1.82
N PRO A 19 -6.90 7.87 -2.33
CA PRO A 19 -6.88 9.31 -2.57
C PRO A 19 -6.66 10.14 -1.30
N GLU A 20 -7.24 9.72 -0.17
CA GLU A 20 -7.08 10.46 1.08
C GLU A 20 -5.70 10.20 1.71
N VAL A 21 -5.18 8.98 1.62
CA VAL A 21 -3.82 8.66 2.07
C VAL A 21 -2.79 9.48 1.29
N LEU A 22 -2.89 9.49 -0.05
CA LEU A 22 -1.99 10.26 -0.92
C LEU A 22 -2.05 11.75 -0.58
N LYS A 23 -3.27 12.28 -0.43
CA LYS A 23 -3.47 13.68 -0.06
C LYS A 23 -2.83 14.03 1.28
N LEU A 24 -2.92 13.15 2.29
CA LEU A 24 -2.29 13.38 3.60
C LEU A 24 -0.76 13.42 3.51
N ILE A 25 -0.16 12.50 2.74
CA ILE A 25 1.29 12.46 2.49
C ILE A 25 1.75 13.74 1.79
N LEU A 26 1.08 14.12 0.70
CA LEU A 26 1.44 15.33 -0.06
C LEU A 26 1.23 16.61 0.75
N ALA A 27 0.15 16.68 1.54
CA ALA A 27 -0.11 17.83 2.42
C ALA A 27 0.97 18.00 3.49
N TYR A 28 1.51 16.88 4.00
CA TYR A 28 2.62 16.91 4.94
C TYR A 28 3.91 17.41 4.28
N THR A 29 4.24 16.91 3.09
CA THR A 29 5.40 17.41 2.31
C THR A 29 5.28 18.90 2.02
N ASP A 30 4.12 19.35 1.54
CA ASP A 30 3.82 20.77 1.32
C ASP A 30 3.96 21.62 2.59
N PHE A 31 3.66 21.05 3.76
CA PHE A 31 3.82 21.72 5.03
C PHE A 31 5.30 21.84 5.41
N CYS A 32 6.06 20.76 5.31
CA CYS A 32 7.48 20.72 5.61
C CYS A 32 8.28 21.68 4.73
N ASP A 33 7.98 21.74 3.43
CA ASP A 33 8.64 22.67 2.50
C ASP A 33 8.42 24.14 2.87
N LYS A 34 7.27 24.47 3.47
CA LYS A 34 6.89 25.85 3.82
C LYS A 34 7.31 26.25 5.23
N ASN A 35 7.25 25.33 6.17
CA ASN A 35 7.33 25.63 7.61
C ASN A 35 8.44 24.86 8.34
N GLY A 36 8.93 23.76 7.76
CA GLY A 36 9.68 22.73 8.50
C GLY A 36 8.81 22.00 9.52
N ASP A 37 9.37 20.97 10.16
CA ASP A 37 8.74 20.21 11.26
C ASP A 37 9.80 19.66 12.22
N GLU A 38 10.68 20.54 12.73
CA GLU A 38 11.84 20.16 13.58
C GLU A 38 11.44 19.37 14.85
N ASP A 39 10.25 19.64 15.38
CA ASP A 39 9.71 18.99 16.59
C ASP A 39 8.88 17.71 16.27
N PHE A 40 8.76 17.34 14.99
CA PHE A 40 7.95 16.21 14.50
C PHE A 40 6.48 16.27 14.93
N ILE A 41 5.91 17.47 15.02
CA ILE A 41 4.52 17.67 15.47
C ILE A 41 3.55 17.28 14.35
N GLU A 42 3.79 17.76 13.13
CA GLU A 42 2.94 17.41 11.98
C GLU A 42 3.17 15.96 11.53
N TYR A 43 4.42 15.47 11.64
CA TYR A 43 4.74 14.07 11.41
C TYR A 43 3.87 13.14 12.27
N LYS A 44 3.80 13.39 13.58
CA LYS A 44 2.98 12.58 14.50
C LYS A 44 1.48 12.68 14.21
N LYS A 45 1.02 13.83 13.70
CA LYS A 45 -0.39 13.98 13.27
C LYS A 45 -0.67 13.17 12.01
N LEU A 46 0.25 13.16 11.05
CA LEU A 46 0.18 12.31 9.86
C LEU A 46 0.15 10.84 10.27
N GLU A 47 1.11 10.38 11.07
CA GLU A 47 1.17 9.00 11.56
C GLU A 47 -0.15 8.58 12.22
N LYS A 48 -0.65 9.40 13.14
CA LYS A 48 -1.90 9.13 13.85
C LYS A 48 -3.08 9.02 12.88
N SER A 49 -3.19 9.94 11.93
CA SER A 49 -4.30 9.97 10.96
C SER A 49 -4.29 8.73 10.06
N LEU A 50 -3.11 8.34 9.57
CA LEU A 50 -2.93 7.15 8.73
C LEU A 50 -3.18 5.86 9.52
N HIS A 51 -2.71 5.78 10.77
CA HIS A 51 -2.99 4.66 11.67
C HIS A 51 -4.49 4.50 11.92
N GLU A 52 -5.19 5.58 12.27
CA GLU A 52 -6.64 5.54 12.53
C GLU A 52 -7.45 5.12 11.29
N MET A 53 -7.01 5.50 10.10
CA MET A 53 -7.69 5.16 8.83
C MET A 53 -7.46 3.71 8.39
N THR A 54 -6.26 3.18 8.61
CA THR A 54 -5.82 1.90 8.01
C THR A 54 -5.70 0.77 9.02
N GLY A 55 -5.51 1.10 10.30
CA GLY A 55 -5.19 0.16 11.36
C GLY A 55 -3.73 -0.31 11.36
N LYS A 56 -2.90 0.19 10.44
CA LYS A 56 -1.51 -0.24 10.29
C LYS A 56 -0.57 0.48 11.24
N ASP A 57 0.51 -0.18 11.63
CA ASP A 57 1.63 0.46 12.31
C ASP A 57 2.37 1.37 11.32
N MET A 58 2.47 2.66 11.60
CA MET A 58 3.13 3.60 10.68
C MET A 58 4.65 3.51 10.71
N SER A 59 5.25 2.92 11.74
CA SER A 59 6.71 2.75 11.84
C SER A 59 7.30 1.83 10.77
N GLN A 60 6.46 1.05 10.08
CA GLN A 60 6.88 0.21 8.95
C GLN A 60 7.06 1.01 7.64
N PHE A 61 6.61 2.27 7.59
CA PHE A 61 6.60 3.11 6.40
C PHE A 61 7.54 4.30 6.58
N ASN A 62 8.32 4.62 5.55
CA ASN A 62 9.13 5.83 5.54
C ASN A 62 8.29 7.04 5.12
N LEU A 63 7.59 7.65 6.08
CA LEU A 63 6.77 8.84 5.83
C LEU A 63 7.60 10.13 5.65
N TRP A 64 8.89 10.10 6.01
CA TRP A 64 9.76 11.27 6.02
C TRP A 64 10.56 11.43 4.73
N GLU A 65 11.08 10.34 4.14
CA GLU A 65 12.02 10.36 3.01
C GLU A 65 11.53 9.49 1.83
N TRP A 66 10.22 9.40 1.64
CA TRP A 66 9.60 8.56 0.62
C TRP A 66 10.04 8.87 -0.82
N TRP A 67 10.54 10.08 -1.09
CA TRP A 67 11.03 10.49 -2.40
C TRP A 67 12.36 9.82 -2.79
N GLU A 68 13.12 9.28 -1.83
CA GLU A 68 14.31 8.46 -2.09
C GLU A 68 13.97 6.99 -2.39
N GLU A 69 12.70 6.61 -2.24
CA GLU A 69 12.19 5.26 -2.49
C GLU A 69 11.39 5.20 -3.81
N GLU A 70 10.12 4.83 -3.73
CA GLU A 70 9.24 4.59 -4.87
C GLU A 70 8.24 5.73 -5.12
N GLY A 71 8.31 6.83 -4.35
CA GLY A 71 7.40 7.97 -4.50
C GLY A 71 6.13 7.88 -3.65
N ALA A 72 5.38 8.99 -3.63
CA ALA A 72 4.22 9.16 -2.75
C ALA A 72 3.05 8.25 -3.17
N GLU A 73 2.89 7.98 -4.47
CA GLU A 73 1.85 7.14 -5.03
C GLU A 73 2.01 5.69 -4.54
N ILE A 74 3.22 5.12 -4.63
CA ILE A 74 3.46 3.75 -4.20
C ILE A 74 3.38 3.63 -2.68
N LEU A 75 3.89 4.62 -1.94
CA LEU A 75 3.72 4.69 -0.48
C LEU A 75 2.24 4.73 -0.09
N ALA A 76 1.45 5.59 -0.73
CA ALA A 76 0.03 5.74 -0.46
C ALA A 76 -0.73 4.45 -0.75
N PHE A 77 -0.40 3.77 -1.85
CA PHE A 77 -0.98 2.46 -2.18
C PHE A 77 -0.68 1.42 -1.09
N ARG A 78 0.58 1.30 -0.66
CA ARG A 78 0.98 0.31 0.37
C ARG A 78 0.30 0.55 1.72
N ILE A 79 0.11 1.81 2.10
CA ILE A 79 -0.61 2.20 3.31
C ILE A 79 -2.11 1.92 3.16
N ALA A 80 -2.70 2.24 2.00
CA ALA A 80 -4.11 2.04 1.72
C ALA A 80 -4.53 0.57 1.65
N LEU A 81 -3.66 -0.29 1.10
CA LEU A 81 -3.91 -1.73 0.94
C LEU A 81 -4.01 -2.44 2.29
N PRO A 82 -5.14 -3.08 2.64
CA PRO A 82 -5.25 -3.81 3.91
C PRO A 82 -4.18 -4.89 4.07
N ASP A 83 -3.82 -5.21 5.32
CA ASP A 83 -2.89 -6.31 5.60
C ASP A 83 -3.50 -7.67 5.22
N ALA A 84 -2.64 -8.60 4.83
CA ALA A 84 -3.06 -9.97 4.56
C ALA A 84 -3.63 -10.65 5.81
N GLN A 85 -4.69 -11.42 5.61
CA GLN A 85 -5.28 -12.19 6.70
C GLN A 85 -4.39 -13.39 7.03
N LYS A 86 -4.12 -13.62 8.32
CA LYS A 86 -3.40 -14.80 8.77
C LYS A 86 -4.27 -16.04 8.62
N ILE A 87 -3.94 -16.88 7.64
CA ILE A 87 -4.70 -18.10 7.30
C ILE A 87 -3.83 -19.33 7.59
N SER A 88 -4.35 -20.27 8.39
CA SER A 88 -3.60 -21.45 8.85
C SER A 88 -3.71 -22.68 7.94
N ASN A 89 -4.60 -22.65 6.95
CA ASN A 89 -4.95 -23.80 6.10
C ASN A 89 -4.74 -23.52 4.61
N ILE A 90 -3.63 -22.87 4.25
CA ILE A 90 -3.23 -22.68 2.85
C ILE A 90 -2.93 -24.04 2.21
N THR A 91 -3.55 -24.31 1.07
CA THR A 91 -3.32 -25.50 0.27
C THR A 91 -2.04 -25.36 -0.57
N ARG A 92 -1.50 -26.49 -1.04
CA ARG A 92 -0.32 -26.50 -1.93
C ARG A 92 -0.57 -25.71 -3.22
N ASP A 93 -1.76 -25.78 -3.78
CA ASP A 93 -2.11 -25.11 -5.03
C ASP A 93 -2.25 -23.59 -4.82
N GLU A 94 -2.82 -23.16 -3.70
CA GLU A 94 -2.87 -21.74 -3.32
C GLU A 94 -1.46 -21.17 -3.12
N LEU A 95 -0.59 -21.90 -2.40
CA LEU A 95 0.80 -21.51 -2.21
C LEU A 95 1.54 -21.41 -3.57
N ALA A 96 1.33 -22.38 -4.46
CA ALA A 96 1.92 -22.36 -5.79
C ALA A 96 1.46 -21.15 -6.61
N GLU A 97 0.18 -20.79 -6.53
CA GLU A 97 -0.37 -19.61 -7.20
C GLU A 97 0.18 -18.29 -6.61
N ILE A 98 0.32 -18.18 -5.28
CA ILE A 98 0.96 -17.01 -4.64
C ILE A 98 2.40 -16.86 -5.14
N VAL A 99 3.20 -17.93 -5.05
CA VAL A 99 4.60 -17.93 -5.53
C VAL A 99 4.67 -17.59 -7.02
N ARG A 100 3.73 -18.09 -7.82
CA ARG A 100 3.63 -17.76 -9.25
C ARG A 100 3.43 -16.27 -9.46
N ARG A 101 2.51 -15.63 -8.74
CA ARG A 101 2.23 -14.18 -8.86
C ARG A 101 3.39 -13.30 -8.39
N LEU A 102 4.14 -13.74 -7.37
CA LEU A 102 5.33 -13.02 -6.90
C LEU A 102 6.52 -13.13 -7.86
N LYS A 103 6.60 -14.21 -8.65
CA LYS A 103 7.76 -14.48 -9.52
C LYS A 103 7.53 -14.21 -11.00
N GLN A 104 6.28 -14.26 -11.45
CA GLN A 104 5.95 -14.06 -12.85
C GLN A 104 5.47 -12.63 -13.08
N PHE A 105 6.07 -11.99 -14.07
CA PHE A 105 5.52 -10.77 -14.64
C PHE A 105 4.14 -11.09 -15.22
N VAL A 106 3.10 -10.45 -14.68
CA VAL A 106 1.76 -10.54 -15.24
C VAL A 106 1.66 -9.44 -16.29
N GLU A 107 1.52 -9.82 -17.56
CA GLU A 107 1.28 -8.84 -18.62
C GLU A 107 -0.06 -8.15 -18.39
N ILE A 108 -0.02 -6.84 -18.21
CA ILE A 108 -1.20 -5.99 -18.05
C ILE A 108 -1.50 -5.42 -19.44
N GLU A 109 -2.74 -5.56 -19.88
CA GLU A 109 -3.17 -4.95 -21.14
C GLU A 109 -2.96 -3.43 -21.06
N GLU A 110 -2.29 -2.82 -22.04
CA GLU A 110 -2.01 -1.36 -22.04
C GLU A 110 -3.28 -0.50 -21.94
N SER A 111 -4.44 -1.05 -22.32
CA SER A 111 -5.75 -0.39 -22.21
C SER A 111 -6.36 -0.45 -20.82
N ASP A 112 -5.88 -1.31 -19.92
CA ASP A 112 -6.38 -1.43 -18.56
C ASP A 112 -5.81 -0.31 -17.67
N LYS A 113 -6.66 0.69 -17.40
CA LYS A 113 -6.36 1.82 -16.53
C LYS A 113 -7.01 1.69 -15.16
N SER A 114 -7.37 0.48 -14.75
CA SER A 114 -7.93 0.25 -13.42
C SER A 114 -6.88 0.48 -12.33
N PHE A 115 -7.33 0.85 -11.13
CA PHE A 115 -6.47 0.98 -9.95
C PHE A 115 -5.66 -0.30 -9.69
N LYS A 116 -6.30 -1.46 -9.92
CA LYS A 116 -5.61 -2.75 -9.79
C LYS A 116 -4.46 -2.88 -10.79
N ALA A 117 -4.68 -2.55 -12.06
CA ALA A 117 -3.66 -2.61 -13.10
C ALA A 117 -2.48 -1.67 -12.79
N GLU A 118 -2.77 -0.47 -12.31
CA GLU A 118 -1.74 0.52 -11.93
C GLU A 118 -0.78 -0.01 -10.85
N PHE A 119 -1.30 -0.71 -9.83
CA PHE A 119 -0.50 -1.16 -8.69
C PHE A 119 -0.20 -2.67 -8.66
N GLN A 120 -0.54 -3.42 -9.71
CA GLN A 120 -0.42 -4.88 -9.76
C GLN A 120 1.02 -5.37 -9.53
N TYR A 121 2.03 -4.56 -9.85
CA TYR A 121 3.44 -4.90 -9.64
C TYR A 121 3.97 -4.55 -8.24
N HIS A 122 3.20 -3.84 -7.42
CA HIS A 122 3.58 -3.40 -6.07
C HIS A 122 2.84 -4.18 -4.96
N ILE A 123 2.25 -5.33 -5.30
CA ILE A 123 1.56 -6.21 -4.34
C ILE A 123 2.48 -7.22 -3.67
N ASP A 124 3.77 -7.20 -3.97
CA ASP A 124 4.76 -8.11 -3.41
C ASP A 124 4.75 -8.05 -1.87
N VAL A 125 4.70 -6.83 -1.31
CA VAL A 125 4.64 -6.58 0.13
C VAL A 125 3.42 -7.21 0.81
N TYR A 126 2.33 -7.46 0.07
CA TYR A 126 1.11 -8.07 0.64
C TYR A 126 1.31 -9.53 1.07
N TYR A 127 2.19 -10.28 0.40
CA TYR A 127 2.36 -11.72 0.63
C TYR A 127 3.62 -12.08 1.46
N TYR A 128 4.36 -11.08 1.96
CA TYR A 128 5.48 -11.27 2.88
C TYR A 128 5.01 -11.43 4.33
#